data_AF-A0A147BLD1-F1
#
_entry.id   AF-A0A147BLD1-F1
#
_cell.length_a   1.000
_cell.length_b   1.000
_cell.length_c   1.000
_cell.angle_alpha   90.00
_cell.angle_beta   90.00
_cell.angle_gamma   90.00
#
_symmetry.space_group_name_H-M   'P 1'
#
loop_
_entity.id
_entity.type
_entity.pdbx_description
1 polymer ?
#
loop_
_entity_poly.entity_id
_entity_poly.type
_entity_poly.pdbx_seq_one_letter_code
_entity_poly.pdbx_strand_id
1 'polypeptide(L)'
;PPPPPPLLSTVPASRRDDDLPRSVSRTEDDPITAAIKGLRRQMDRICKGDENVAVLSKLCPVEPVLQSGPQCGLVALAMASQLLQPSPVGVARAFETAKALGFTNKGETFSVENMRLLAENVMCCQSELLHGPTDHRQRLIEHLLRGKPILVP
;
A
#
# COMPACT_ATOMS: atom_id res chain seq x y z
N PRO A 1 -20.41 -47.10 4.51
CA PRO A 1 -19.10 -46.71 3.93
C PRO A 1 -19.24 -45.49 3.02
N PRO A 2 -18.36 -44.47 3.12
CA PRO A 2 -18.38 -43.35 2.18
C PRO A 2 -17.84 -43.80 0.80
N PRO A 3 -18.26 -43.14 -0.29
CA PRO A 3 -17.78 -43.47 -1.63
C PRO A 3 -16.30 -43.07 -1.79
N PRO A 4 -15.55 -43.76 -2.66
CA PRO A 4 -14.15 -43.46 -2.89
C PRO A 4 -13.98 -42.09 -3.58
N PRO A 5 -12.89 -41.38 -3.31
CA PRO A 5 -12.62 -40.08 -3.94
C PRO A 5 -12.41 -40.24 -5.45
N PRO A 6 -12.81 -39.23 -6.25
CA PRO A 6 -12.62 -39.27 -7.70
C PRO A 6 -11.13 -39.27 -8.05
N LEU A 7 -10.75 -40.11 -9.01
CA LEU A 7 -9.38 -40.21 -9.53
C LEU A 7 -9.02 -38.95 -10.31
N LEU A 8 -7.94 -38.27 -9.90
CA LEU A 8 -7.37 -37.13 -10.61
C LEU A 8 -6.93 -37.57 -12.01
N SER A 9 -7.51 -36.95 -13.05
CA SER A 9 -7.04 -37.11 -14.42
C SER A 9 -5.61 -36.59 -14.55
N THR A 10 -4.73 -37.43 -15.08
CA THR A 10 -3.35 -37.11 -15.45
C THR A 10 -3.34 -35.99 -16.50
N VAL A 11 -2.84 -34.82 -16.10
CA VAL A 11 -2.57 -33.71 -17.02
C VAL A 11 -1.40 -34.09 -17.92
N PRO A 12 -1.48 -33.93 -19.25
CA PRO A 12 -0.35 -34.16 -20.14
C PRO A 12 0.77 -33.16 -19.82
N ALA A 13 1.99 -33.66 -19.66
CA ALA A 13 3.18 -32.83 -19.63
C ALA A 13 3.35 -32.10 -20.97
N SER A 14 3.94 -30.89 -20.89
CA SER A 14 4.37 -30.00 -21.99
C SER A 14 3.36 -28.92 -22.39
N ARG A 15 3.60 -27.70 -21.89
CA ARG A 15 4.05 -26.56 -22.71
C ARG A 15 5.02 -25.69 -21.90
N ARG A 16 6.12 -25.29 -22.51
CA ARG A 16 7.08 -24.31 -21.97
C ARG A 16 6.44 -22.93 -22.11
N ASP A 17 6.15 -22.26 -21.00
CA ASP A 17 5.82 -20.83 -20.99
C ASP A 17 7.14 -20.04 -20.99
N ASP A 18 7.68 -19.82 -22.17
CA ASP A 18 8.63 -18.75 -22.48
C ASP A 18 7.85 -17.43 -22.70
N ASP A 19 6.99 -17.04 -21.75
CA ASP A 19 6.35 -15.72 -21.74
C ASP A 19 7.09 -14.82 -20.74
N LEU A 20 8.31 -14.46 -21.12
CA LEU A 20 8.98 -13.29 -20.58
C LEU A 20 8.11 -12.07 -20.96
N PRO A 21 7.68 -11.22 -20.01
CA PRO A 21 6.88 -10.06 -20.36
C PRO A 21 7.66 -9.20 -21.35
N ARG A 22 7.07 -9.00 -22.55
CA ARG A 22 7.56 -8.08 -23.58
C ARG A 22 8.06 -6.81 -22.89
N SER A 23 9.33 -6.51 -23.08
CA SER A 23 9.92 -5.25 -22.66
C SER A 23 9.11 -4.12 -23.29
N VAL A 24 8.27 -3.48 -22.48
CA VAL A 24 7.61 -2.25 -22.87
C VAL A 24 8.74 -1.25 -23.09
N SER A 25 8.99 -0.91 -24.36
CA SER A 25 9.94 0.12 -24.75
C SER A 25 9.45 1.45 -24.19
N ARG A 26 9.91 1.79 -22.99
CA ARG A 26 9.63 3.07 -22.34
C ARG A 26 10.34 4.15 -23.14
N THR A 27 9.59 5.04 -23.78
CA THR A 27 10.12 6.22 -24.44
C THR A 27 10.72 7.17 -23.40
N GLU A 28 11.67 8.02 -23.82
CA GLU A 28 12.39 8.92 -22.91
C GLU A 28 11.48 9.95 -22.19
N ASP A 29 10.25 10.11 -22.68
CA ASP A 29 9.19 10.97 -22.12
C ASP A 29 8.27 10.26 -21.11
N ASP A 30 8.59 9.02 -20.72
CA ASP A 30 7.85 8.32 -19.66
C ASP A 30 8.01 9.07 -18.31
N PRO A 31 6.91 9.50 -17.65
CA PRO A 31 6.97 10.22 -16.39
C PRO A 31 7.69 9.44 -15.28
N ILE A 32 7.67 8.11 -15.32
CA ILE A 32 8.41 7.28 -14.37
C ILE A 32 9.92 7.42 -14.63
N THR A 33 10.34 7.41 -15.89
CA THR A 33 11.74 7.58 -16.28
C THR A 33 12.26 8.97 -15.90
N ALA A 34 11.45 10.02 -16.07
CA ALA A 34 11.78 11.37 -15.62
C ALA A 34 11.93 11.45 -14.08
N ALA A 35 11.03 10.82 -13.33
CA ALA A 35 11.09 10.75 -11.88
C ALA A 35 12.35 10.03 -11.38
N ILE A 36 12.72 8.89 -12.00
CA ILE A 36 13.95 8.15 -11.67
C ILE A 36 15.20 8.99 -11.94
N LYS A 37 15.26 9.68 -13.10
CA LYS A 37 16.37 10.61 -13.41
C LYS A 37 16.47 11.73 -12.37
N GLY A 38 15.33 12.29 -11.95
CA GLY A 38 15.27 13.30 -10.89
C GLY A 38 15.80 12.79 -9.55
N LEU A 39 15.38 11.60 -9.13
CA LEU A 39 15.82 10.96 -7.90
C LEU A 39 17.34 10.71 -7.91
N ARG A 40 17.89 10.18 -9.00
CA ARG A 40 19.35 9.97 -9.14
C ARG A 40 20.13 11.27 -8.99
N ARG A 41 19.69 12.35 -9.63
CA ARG A 41 20.33 13.67 -9.50
C ARG A 41 20.32 14.17 -8.05
N GLN A 42 19.21 13.98 -7.32
CA GLN A 42 19.14 14.34 -5.90
C GLN A 42 20.10 13.51 -5.07
N MET A 43 20.17 12.19 -5.30
CA MET A 43 21.13 11.32 -4.63
C MET A 43 22.58 11.71 -4.91
N ASP A 44 22.93 12.04 -6.16
CA ASP A 44 24.27 12.48 -6.52
C ASP A 44 24.68 13.76 -5.76
N ARG A 45 23.75 14.72 -5.61
CA ARG A 45 24.00 15.94 -4.83
C ARG A 45 24.24 15.64 -3.36
N ILE A 46 23.47 14.73 -2.78
CA ILE A 46 23.66 14.24 -1.41
C ILE A 46 25.05 13.62 -1.26
N CYS A 47 25.42 12.67 -2.15
CA CYS A 47 26.70 11.97 -2.10
C CYS A 47 27.91 12.89 -2.31
N LYS A 48 27.72 14.00 -3.05
CA LYS A 48 28.75 15.02 -3.28
C LYS A 48 28.84 16.07 -2.16
N GLY A 49 28.01 15.96 -1.12
CA GLY A 49 28.02 16.90 0.01
C GLY A 49 27.55 18.30 -0.35
N ASP A 50 26.58 18.43 -1.26
CA ASP A 50 25.97 19.73 -1.58
C ASP A 50 25.29 20.33 -0.34
N GLU A 51 25.83 21.45 0.15
CA GLU A 51 25.35 22.16 1.35
C GLU A 51 23.92 22.69 1.21
N ASN A 52 23.39 22.77 -0.02
CA ASN A 52 22.01 23.17 -0.29
C ASN A 52 21.03 21.99 -0.26
N VAL A 53 21.46 20.80 0.18
CA VAL A 53 20.62 19.61 0.29
C VAL A 53 20.52 19.15 1.74
N ALA A 54 19.29 19.13 2.25
CA ALA A 54 18.98 18.49 3.52
C ALA A 54 18.50 17.06 3.28
N VAL A 55 19.09 16.09 3.98
CA VAL A 55 18.62 14.70 4.00
C VAL A 55 17.87 14.45 5.29
N LEU A 56 16.66 13.94 5.14
CA LEU A 56 15.77 13.62 6.23
C LEU A 56 15.42 12.14 6.13
N SER A 57 15.76 11.36 7.17
CA SER A 57 15.46 9.94 7.23
C SER A 57 14.79 9.61 8.56
N LYS A 58 13.63 8.96 8.47
CA LYS A 58 12.92 8.40 9.62
C LYS A 58 12.44 7.01 9.23
N LEU A 59 12.85 6.01 10.01
CA LEU A 59 12.44 4.62 9.82
C LEU A 59 11.35 4.29 10.85
N CYS A 60 10.17 3.92 10.37
CA CYS A 60 9.05 3.44 11.16
C CYS A 60 8.65 2.06 10.61
N PRO A 61 9.25 0.96 11.12
CA PRO A 61 8.97 -0.37 10.60
C PRO A 61 7.53 -0.79 10.92
N VAL A 62 6.95 -1.56 10.01
CA VAL A 62 5.68 -2.27 10.19
C VAL A 62 5.89 -3.73 9.81
N GLU A 63 5.25 -4.63 10.52
CA GLU A 63 5.15 -6.03 10.17
C GLU A 63 4.32 -6.19 8.88
N PRO A 64 4.86 -6.82 7.82
CA PRO A 64 4.14 -7.04 6.59
C PRO A 64 2.92 -7.94 6.80
N VAL A 65 1.82 -7.59 6.13
CA VAL A 65 0.58 -8.39 6.14
C VAL A 65 0.25 -8.82 4.72
N LEU A 66 0.14 -10.14 4.50
CA LEU A 66 -0.22 -10.68 3.19
C LEU A 66 -1.70 -10.44 2.90
N GLN A 67 -1.98 -9.92 1.71
CA GLN A 67 -3.34 -9.75 1.22
C GLN A 67 -3.93 -11.08 0.77
N SER A 68 -5.19 -11.32 1.15
CA SER A 68 -6.02 -12.40 0.60
C SER A 68 -7.24 -11.79 -0.09
N GLY A 69 -7.44 -12.08 -1.38
CA GLY A 69 -8.55 -11.52 -2.15
C GLY A 69 -8.49 -9.98 -2.28
N PRO A 70 -9.62 -9.28 -2.49
CA PRO A 70 -9.65 -7.85 -2.79
C PRO A 70 -9.53 -6.94 -1.55
N GLN A 71 -8.63 -7.27 -0.61
CA GLN A 71 -8.54 -6.61 0.70
C GLN A 71 -7.40 -5.58 0.84
N CYS A 72 -6.82 -5.08 -0.27
CA CYS A 72 -5.64 -4.21 -0.23
C CYS A 72 -5.80 -3.01 0.73
N GLY A 73 -6.94 -2.34 0.71
CA GLY A 73 -7.23 -1.22 1.60
C GLY A 73 -7.31 -1.60 3.08
N LEU A 74 -7.90 -2.75 3.40
CA LEU A 74 -7.99 -3.27 4.77
C LEU A 74 -6.61 -3.71 5.30
N VAL A 75 -5.80 -4.32 4.43
CA VAL A 75 -4.41 -4.67 4.72
C VAL A 75 -3.58 -3.40 4.97
N ALA A 76 -3.75 -2.38 4.14
CA ALA A 76 -3.08 -1.10 4.32
C ALA A 76 -3.46 -0.42 5.65
N LEU A 77 -4.74 -0.44 6.02
CA LEU A 77 -5.20 0.02 7.35
C LEU A 77 -4.60 -0.79 8.49
N ALA A 78 -4.57 -2.12 8.37
CA ALA A 78 -3.98 -2.98 9.39
C ALA A 78 -2.50 -2.66 9.61
N MET A 79 -1.72 -2.49 8.54
CA MET A 79 -0.32 -2.07 8.63
C MET A 79 -0.17 -0.66 9.20
N ALA A 80 -0.99 0.30 8.75
CA ALA A 80 -0.98 1.67 9.26
C ALA A 80 -1.28 1.73 10.78
N SER A 81 -2.15 0.85 11.26
CA SER A 81 -2.51 0.80 12.69
C SER A 81 -1.33 0.45 13.59
N GLN A 82 -0.34 -0.30 13.08
CA GLN A 82 0.86 -0.65 13.83
C GLN A 82 1.71 0.58 14.21
N LEU A 83 1.60 1.66 13.43
CA LEU A 83 2.27 2.93 13.71
C LEU A 83 1.51 3.81 14.69
N LEU A 84 0.22 3.55 14.91
CA LEU A 84 -0.67 4.46 15.63
C LEU A 84 -1.06 3.96 17.03
N GLN A 85 -1.05 2.65 17.27
CA GLN A 85 -1.53 2.08 18.53
C GLN A 85 -0.71 0.86 18.97
N PRO A 86 -0.53 0.64 20.29
CA PRO A 86 0.18 -0.54 20.82
C PRO A 86 -0.49 -1.87 20.50
N SER A 87 -1.80 -1.87 20.25
CA SER A 87 -2.58 -3.06 19.88
C SER A 87 -3.14 -2.88 18.47
N PRO A 88 -2.39 -3.23 17.41
CA PRO A 88 -2.80 -2.98 16.04
C PRO A 88 -4.10 -3.68 15.65
N VAL A 89 -4.82 -3.12 14.69
CA VAL A 89 -6.05 -3.68 14.15
C VAL A 89 -5.70 -4.78 13.15
N GLY A 90 -6.26 -5.97 13.35
CA GLY A 90 -6.17 -7.06 12.37
C GLY A 90 -7.12 -6.87 11.17
N VAL A 91 -6.75 -7.44 10.02
CA VAL A 91 -7.55 -7.37 8.78
C VAL A 91 -8.98 -7.90 8.98
N ALA A 92 -9.15 -8.98 9.75
CA ALA A 92 -10.46 -9.55 10.05
C ALA A 92 -11.38 -8.57 10.79
N ARG A 93 -10.87 -7.88 11.83
CA ARG A 93 -11.64 -6.87 12.57
C ARG A 93 -11.98 -5.67 11.69
N ALA A 94 -11.04 -5.22 10.86
CA ALA A 94 -11.29 -4.15 9.90
C ALA A 94 -12.38 -4.55 8.89
N PHE A 95 -12.33 -5.79 8.39
CA PHE A 95 -13.34 -6.33 7.47
C PHE A 95 -14.72 -6.43 8.11
N GLU A 96 -14.83 -6.98 9.32
CA GLU A 96 -16.10 -7.08 10.05
C GLU A 96 -16.72 -5.70 10.29
N THR A 97 -15.90 -4.73 10.70
CA THR A 97 -16.35 -3.35 10.90
C THR A 97 -16.80 -2.71 9.59
N ALA A 98 -16.02 -2.87 8.52
CA ALA A 98 -16.37 -2.35 7.19
C ALA A 98 -17.68 -2.94 6.66
N LYS A 99 -17.90 -4.24 6.89
CA LYS A 99 -19.13 -4.93 6.50
C LYS A 99 -20.33 -4.45 7.32
N ALA A 100 -20.16 -4.26 8.64
CA ALA A 100 -21.20 -3.71 9.51
C ALA A 100 -21.61 -2.29 9.12
N LEU A 101 -20.66 -1.48 8.63
CA LEU A 101 -20.91 -0.13 8.11
C LEU A 101 -21.42 -0.11 6.65
N GLY A 102 -21.54 -1.27 5.99
CA GLY A 102 -21.98 -1.36 4.60
C GLY A 102 -20.94 -0.86 3.58
N PHE A 103 -19.67 -0.74 3.96
CA PHE A 103 -18.61 -0.23 3.09
C PHE A 103 -18.05 -1.28 2.13
N THR A 104 -18.23 -2.56 2.43
CA THR A 104 -17.71 -3.67 1.65
C THR A 104 -18.57 -4.93 1.79
N ASN A 105 -18.56 -5.79 0.75
CA ASN A 105 -19.16 -7.12 0.82
C ASN A 105 -18.11 -8.22 0.87
N LYS A 106 -17.02 -8.12 0.10
CA LYS A 106 -15.97 -9.15 -0.02
C LYS A 106 -14.56 -8.64 0.34
N GLY A 107 -14.44 -7.40 0.80
CA GLY A 107 -13.18 -6.80 1.26
C GLY A 107 -12.72 -5.62 0.42
N GLU A 108 -13.33 -5.43 -0.75
CA GLU A 108 -13.10 -4.28 -1.62
C GLU A 108 -13.46 -2.97 -0.91
N THR A 109 -12.57 -1.97 -0.98
CA THR A 109 -12.83 -0.62 -0.46
C THR A 109 -12.46 0.38 -1.54
N PHE A 110 -13.46 0.83 -2.31
CA PHE A 110 -13.24 1.72 -3.47
C PHE A 110 -13.41 3.21 -3.14
N SER A 111 -14.07 3.52 -2.02
CA SER A 111 -14.33 4.91 -1.60
C SER A 111 -13.28 5.35 -0.59
N VAL A 112 -12.58 6.44 -0.91
CA VAL A 112 -11.61 7.07 0.00
C VAL A 112 -12.30 7.61 1.26
N GLU A 113 -13.55 8.07 1.15
CA GLU A 113 -14.35 8.51 2.30
C GLU A 113 -14.71 7.33 3.21
N ASN A 114 -15.08 6.18 2.64
CA ASN A 114 -15.34 4.98 3.44
C ASN A 114 -14.06 4.50 4.14
N MET A 115 -12.90 4.61 3.47
CA MET A 115 -11.60 4.30 4.07
C MET A 115 -11.30 5.20 5.26
N ARG A 116 -11.55 6.51 5.12
CA ARG A 116 -11.41 7.52 6.17
C ARG A 116 -12.28 7.16 7.38
N LEU A 117 -13.58 6.98 7.16
CA LEU A 117 -14.53 6.63 8.23
C LEU A 117 -14.17 5.30 8.90
N LEU A 118 -13.75 4.30 8.13
CA LEU A 118 -13.33 3.02 8.68
C LEU A 118 -12.09 3.16 9.57
N ALA A 119 -11.10 3.95 9.15
CA ALA A 119 -9.90 4.24 9.92
C ALA A 119 -10.23 4.84 11.30
N GLU A 120 -11.12 5.84 11.32
CA GLU A 120 -11.56 6.52 12.55
C GLU A 120 -12.30 5.55 13.49
N ASN A 121 -13.12 4.65 12.93
CA ASN A 121 -13.86 3.66 13.70
C ASN A 121 -12.96 2.57 14.31
N VAL A 122 -12.00 2.04 13.56
CA VAL A 122 -11.21 0.88 14.02
C VAL A 122 -9.97 1.27 14.82
N MET A 123 -9.43 2.47 14.59
CA MET A 123 -8.21 2.95 15.25
C MET A 123 -8.43 4.09 16.24
N CYS A 124 -9.67 4.58 16.39
CA CYS A 124 -9.98 5.76 17.22
C CYS A 124 -9.06 6.95 16.91
N CYS A 125 -8.67 7.10 15.65
CA CYS A 125 -7.77 8.16 15.18
C CYS A 125 -8.56 9.28 14.50
N GLN A 126 -7.89 10.40 14.23
CA GLN A 126 -8.39 11.41 13.30
C GLN A 126 -7.71 11.18 11.95
N SER A 127 -8.50 11.25 10.87
CA SER A 127 -8.01 11.08 9.52
C SER A 127 -8.48 12.21 8.61
N GLU A 128 -7.71 12.47 7.56
CA GLU A 128 -7.96 13.58 6.66
C GLU A 128 -7.73 13.17 5.21
N LEU A 129 -8.57 13.69 4.32
CA LEU A 129 -8.45 13.52 2.89
C LEU A 129 -7.70 14.69 2.27
N LEU A 130 -6.64 14.35 1.55
CA LEU A 130 -5.85 15.30 0.79
C LEU A 130 -6.03 15.03 -0.69
N HIS A 131 -6.40 16.07 -1.44
CA HIS A 131 -6.46 16.05 -2.89
C HIS A 131 -5.22 16.78 -3.40
N GLY A 132 -4.47 16.20 -4.35
CA GLY A 132 -3.27 16.85 -4.88
C GLY A 132 -2.11 16.88 -3.87
N PRO A 133 -1.29 15.81 -3.75
CA PRO A 133 -0.22 15.75 -2.75
C PRO A 133 0.83 16.87 -2.88
N THR A 134 1.01 17.42 -4.08
CA THR A 134 1.95 18.52 -4.35
C THR A 134 1.64 19.78 -3.54
N ASP A 135 0.36 20.10 -3.37
CA ASP A 135 -0.10 21.31 -2.66
C ASP A 135 0.07 21.17 -1.13
N HIS A 136 0.29 19.95 -0.66
CA HIS A 136 0.40 19.60 0.76
C HIS A 136 1.79 19.10 1.15
N ARG A 137 2.82 19.31 0.32
CA ARG A 137 4.17 18.75 0.51
C ARG A 137 4.73 18.96 1.91
N GLN A 138 4.74 20.20 2.42
CA GLN A 138 5.28 20.48 3.75
C GLN A 138 4.52 19.70 4.83
N ARG A 139 3.19 19.69 4.76
CA ARG A 139 2.36 18.99 5.74
C ARG A 139 2.54 17.47 5.69
N LEU A 140 2.68 16.90 4.50
CA LEU A 140 2.98 15.47 4.32
C LEU A 140 4.34 15.10 4.95
N ILE A 141 5.36 15.93 4.72
CA ILE A 141 6.69 15.73 5.32
C ILE A 141 6.60 15.78 6.85
N GLU A 142 5.93 16.79 7.40
CA GLU A 142 5.74 16.91 8.85
C GLU A 142 4.93 15.74 9.44
N HIS A 143 3.92 15.25 8.72
CA HIS A 143 3.09 14.11 9.15
C HIS A 143 3.91 12.82 9.21
N LEU A 144 4.70 12.54 8.17
CA LEU A 144 5.64 11.42 8.13
C LEU A 144 6.72 11.54 9.20
N LEU A 145 7.23 12.75 9.45
CA LEU A 145 8.18 13.01 10.53
C LEU A 145 7.61 12.78 11.92
N ARG A 146 6.31 12.95 12.11
CA ARG A 146 5.61 12.56 13.33
C ARG A 146 5.37 11.04 13.42
N GLY A 147 5.81 10.27 12.42
CA GLY A 147 5.64 8.82 12.36
C GLY A 147 4.22 8.39 11.99
N LYS A 148 3.42 9.30 11.42
CA LYS A 148 2.03 9.02 11.08
C LYS A 148 1.94 8.46 9.64
N PRO A 149 1.07 7.46 9.41
CA PRO A 149 0.91 6.83 8.10
C PRO A 149 0.17 7.72 7.10
N ILE A 150 0.40 7.45 5.82
CA ILE A 150 -0.40 7.96 4.69
C ILE A 150 -0.91 6.73 3.94
N LEU A 151 -2.19 6.73 3.60
CA LEU A 151 -2.79 5.71 2.73
C LEU A 151 -2.97 6.28 1.33
N VAL A 152 -2.60 5.50 0.33
CA VAL A 152 -2.81 5.83 -1.09
C VAL A 152 -3.77 4.77 -1.64
N PRO A 153 -5.02 5.16 -1.97
CA PRO A 153 -6.04 4.25 -2.50
C PRO A 153 -5.76 3.83 -3.95
#